data_AF-A0A3G4V626-F1
#
_entry.id   AF-A0A3G4V626-F1
#
_cell.length_a   1.000
_cell.length_b   1.000
_cell.length_c   1.000
_cell.angle_alpha   90.00
_cell.angle_beta   90.00
_cell.angle_gamma   90.00
#
_symmetry.space_group_name_H-M   'P 1'
#
loop_
_entity.id
_entity.type
_entity.pdbx_description
1 polymer ?
#
loop_
_entity_poly.entity_id
_entity_poly.type
_entity_poly.pdbx_seq_one_letter_code
_entity_poly.pdbx_strand_id
1 'polypeptide(L)'
;MSQVLVISGHPNLDASNTNKVILNQLSDHFDDIEVRQLDRLYPNYQIDVEAEQAALVKADVVVLQFPFYWYSIPALLKKWIDDVFSYNFAYGAKGDKLKGKDLVLSFTIGGPEESYTPLGYNHFSIEELLKPLEQTAYLAGMNYVKPIYTHSMVYIAGVYNKLEEVETRARSHADRLQTRIEDLIQSPENRISKFVTQWFAQFDELPESTDDFTRYLSMDIKWSAPEGTFSGHDGFRDWYSIVKRTFKPDCHHQIEQIEVRREDNNYAVELRIRLLADTYPESTLRGESINLLVNEVWKVSLDDTRITIHDYHVDPVS
;
A
#
# COMPACT_ATOMS: atom_id res chain seq x y z
N MET A 1 -6.38 10.22 3.23
CA MET A 1 -5.85 9.40 4.34
C MET A 1 -5.00 8.28 3.73
N SER A 2 -4.73 7.14 4.38
CA SER A 2 -4.19 5.99 3.62
C SER A 2 -5.29 5.51 2.67
N GLN A 3 -4.98 5.29 1.40
CA GLN A 3 -6.02 4.99 0.41
C GLN A 3 -6.24 3.49 0.29
N VAL A 4 -7.49 3.07 0.48
CA VAL A 4 -7.90 1.68 0.30
C VAL A 4 -8.51 1.54 -1.08
N LEU A 5 -7.98 0.61 -1.88
CA LEU A 5 -8.52 0.26 -3.18
C LEU A 5 -9.12 -1.14 -3.13
N VAL A 6 -10.41 -1.24 -3.41
CA VAL A 6 -11.13 -2.51 -3.51
C VAL A 6 -11.41 -2.82 -4.97
N ILE A 7 -10.85 -3.91 -5.47
CA ILE A 7 -11.17 -4.46 -6.79
C ILE A 7 -12.23 -5.54 -6.62
N SER A 8 -13.44 -5.27 -7.08
CA SER A 8 -14.52 -6.26 -7.11
C SER A 8 -14.40 -7.11 -8.39
N GLY A 9 -14.09 -8.39 -8.20
CA GLY A 9 -14.00 -9.40 -9.25
C GLY A 9 -15.31 -10.14 -9.52
N HIS A 10 -16.43 -9.77 -8.89
CA HIS A 10 -17.70 -10.47 -9.10
C HIS A 10 -18.22 -10.24 -10.53
N PRO A 11 -18.56 -11.29 -11.32
CA PRO A 11 -18.89 -11.13 -12.74
C PRO A 11 -20.27 -10.53 -13.03
N ASN A 12 -21.16 -10.51 -12.04
CA ASN A 12 -22.46 -9.84 -12.08
C ASN A 12 -22.86 -9.42 -10.67
N LEU A 13 -22.27 -8.33 -10.17
CA LEU A 13 -22.42 -7.93 -8.77
C LEU A 13 -23.88 -7.62 -8.40
N ASP A 14 -24.68 -7.13 -9.34
CA ASP A 14 -26.08 -6.79 -9.08
C ASP A 14 -26.94 -8.00 -8.71
N ALA A 15 -26.59 -9.18 -9.21
CA ALA A 15 -27.24 -10.45 -8.86
C ALA A 15 -26.63 -11.13 -7.62
N SER A 16 -25.59 -10.56 -7.01
CA SER A 16 -24.92 -11.16 -5.85
C SER A 16 -25.73 -11.01 -4.57
N ASN A 17 -25.96 -12.11 -3.86
CA ASN A 17 -26.56 -12.10 -2.52
C ASN A 17 -25.55 -11.77 -1.39
N THR A 18 -24.24 -11.94 -1.61
CA THR A 18 -23.24 -11.83 -0.53
C THR A 18 -22.17 -10.77 -0.80
N ASN A 19 -21.47 -10.81 -1.94
CA ASN A 19 -20.42 -9.83 -2.27
C ASN A 19 -20.96 -8.39 -2.35
N LYS A 20 -22.18 -8.19 -2.87
CA LYS A 20 -22.85 -6.88 -2.87
C LYS A 20 -23.09 -6.34 -1.46
N VAL A 21 -23.49 -7.20 -0.52
CA VAL A 21 -23.66 -6.83 0.90
C VAL A 21 -22.31 -6.42 1.50
N ILE A 22 -21.26 -7.20 1.26
CA ILE A 22 -19.90 -6.90 1.75
C ILE A 22 -19.42 -5.54 1.22
N LEU A 23 -19.50 -5.31 -0.09
CA LEU A 23 -19.01 -4.09 -0.72
C LEU A 23 -19.82 -2.85 -0.32
N ASN A 24 -21.14 -2.96 -0.18
CA ASN A 24 -21.96 -1.86 0.32
C ASN A 24 -21.55 -1.49 1.75
N GLN A 25 -21.40 -2.48 2.62
CA GLN A 25 -21.04 -2.23 4.02
C GLN A 25 -19.62 -1.63 4.15
N LEU A 26 -18.67 -2.03 3.30
CA LEU A 26 -17.35 -1.37 3.25
C LEU A 26 -17.47 0.10 2.80
N SER A 27 -18.27 0.36 1.77
CA SER A 27 -18.45 1.71 1.23
C SER A 27 -19.16 2.63 2.21
N ASP A 28 -20.06 2.10 3.03
CA ASP A 28 -20.77 2.85 4.08
C ASP A 28 -19.88 3.13 5.31
N HIS A 29 -18.82 2.35 5.51
CA HIS A 29 -17.96 2.42 6.70
C HIS A 29 -16.73 3.33 6.51
N PHE A 30 -16.15 3.36 5.32
CA PHE A 30 -14.95 4.14 5.03
C PHE A 30 -15.27 5.34 4.13
N ASP A 31 -14.90 6.55 4.58
CA ASP A 31 -15.03 7.77 3.75
C ASP A 31 -14.03 7.81 2.58
N ASP A 32 -12.82 7.26 2.80
CA ASP A 32 -11.68 7.29 1.87
C ASP A 32 -11.42 5.90 1.22
N ILE A 33 -12.45 5.26 0.66
CA ILE A 33 -12.32 3.98 -0.06
C ILE A 33 -12.69 4.11 -1.54
N GLU A 34 -11.85 3.58 -2.43
CA GLU A 34 -12.16 3.46 -3.86
C GLU A 34 -12.59 2.03 -4.18
N VAL A 35 -13.82 1.84 -4.65
CA VAL A 35 -14.32 0.52 -5.09
C VAL A 35 -14.43 0.49 -6.62
N ARG A 36 -13.62 -0.35 -7.26
CA ARG A 36 -13.63 -0.56 -8.71
C ARG A 36 -14.34 -1.87 -9.06
N GLN A 37 -15.47 -1.77 -9.72
CA GLN A 37 -16.32 -2.92 -10.09
C GLN A 37 -15.99 -3.38 -11.51
N LEU A 38 -15.22 -4.46 -11.64
CA LEU A 38 -14.68 -4.89 -12.93
C LEU A 38 -15.77 -5.28 -13.92
N ASP A 39 -16.87 -5.88 -13.46
CA ASP A 39 -18.01 -6.25 -14.30
C ASP A 39 -18.68 -5.05 -14.97
N ARG A 40 -18.72 -3.90 -14.28
CA ARG A 40 -19.26 -2.64 -14.82
C ARG A 40 -18.26 -1.84 -15.64
N LEU A 41 -17.01 -1.78 -15.19
CA LEU A 41 -15.95 -1.05 -15.87
C LEU A 41 -15.56 -1.73 -17.19
N TYR A 42 -15.52 -3.06 -17.20
CA TYR A 42 -14.99 -3.86 -18.30
C TYR A 42 -15.91 -5.03 -18.70
N PRO A 43 -17.19 -4.77 -19.05
CA PRO A 43 -18.14 -5.82 -19.43
C PRO A 43 -17.70 -6.61 -20.68
N ASN A 44 -16.79 -6.03 -21.47
CA ASN A 44 -16.23 -6.61 -22.69
C ASN A 44 -14.78 -7.11 -22.51
N TYR A 45 -14.27 -7.19 -21.28
CA TYR A 45 -12.90 -7.64 -20.97
C TYR A 45 -11.78 -6.75 -21.56
N GLN A 46 -12.08 -5.50 -21.91
CA GLN A 46 -11.05 -4.53 -22.35
C GLN A 46 -10.60 -3.68 -21.16
N ILE A 47 -9.57 -4.14 -20.44
CA ILE A 47 -9.05 -3.45 -19.26
C ILE A 47 -8.30 -2.18 -19.67
N ASP A 48 -8.64 -1.05 -19.06
CA ASP A 48 -7.86 0.18 -19.14
C ASP A 48 -6.69 0.08 -18.15
N VAL A 49 -5.56 -0.43 -18.64
CA VAL A 49 -4.39 -0.71 -17.81
C VAL A 49 -3.87 0.55 -17.11
N GLU A 50 -3.83 1.69 -17.81
CA GLU A 50 -3.30 2.93 -17.25
C GLU A 50 -4.18 3.44 -16.09
N ALA A 51 -5.51 3.37 -16.24
CA ALA A 51 -6.44 3.77 -15.19
C ALA A 51 -6.32 2.88 -13.93
N GLU A 52 -6.20 1.56 -14.11
CA GLU A 52 -6.05 0.62 -13.00
C GLU A 52 -4.69 0.75 -12.29
N GLN A 53 -3.62 0.93 -13.05
CA GLN A 53 -2.29 1.19 -12.51
C GLN A 53 -2.25 2.51 -11.73
N ALA A 54 -2.91 3.57 -12.23
CA ALA A 54 -3.00 4.84 -11.53
C ALA A 54 -3.77 4.73 -10.21
N ALA A 55 -4.82 3.91 -10.14
CA ALA A 55 -5.51 3.62 -8.88
C ALA A 55 -4.60 2.85 -7.89
N LEU A 56 -3.89 1.83 -8.37
CA LEU A 56 -2.96 1.04 -7.56
C LEU A 56 -1.80 1.86 -6.98
N VAL A 57 -1.26 2.81 -7.75
CA VAL A 57 -0.17 3.68 -7.28
C VAL A 57 -0.59 4.47 -6.04
N LYS A 58 -1.82 4.98 -6.02
CA LYS A 58 -2.34 5.78 -4.91
C LYS A 58 -2.70 4.95 -3.67
N ALA A 59 -3.02 3.67 -3.85
CA ALA A 59 -3.50 2.80 -2.79
C ALA A 59 -2.37 2.28 -1.89
N ASP A 60 -2.57 2.29 -0.57
CA ASP A 60 -1.65 1.63 0.38
C ASP A 60 -2.09 0.19 0.65
N VAL A 61 -3.41 -0.03 0.67
CA VAL A 61 -4.05 -1.33 0.88
C VAL A 61 -4.89 -1.67 -0.36
N VAL A 62 -4.62 -2.82 -0.96
CA VAL A 62 -5.35 -3.36 -2.10
C VAL A 62 -6.16 -4.58 -1.66
N VAL A 63 -7.47 -4.51 -1.81
CA VAL A 63 -8.39 -5.60 -1.50
C VAL A 63 -8.91 -6.21 -2.79
N LEU A 64 -8.71 -7.51 -3.00
CA LEU A 64 -9.38 -8.24 -4.07
C LEU A 64 -10.62 -8.92 -3.48
N GLN A 65 -11.81 -8.39 -3.81
CA GLN A 65 -13.10 -8.95 -3.36
C GLN A 65 -13.72 -9.82 -4.47
N PHE A 66 -13.92 -11.11 -4.23
CA PHE A 66 -14.47 -12.00 -5.27
C PHE A 66 -15.24 -13.22 -4.73
N PRO A 67 -16.12 -13.83 -5.53
CA PRO A 67 -16.62 -15.18 -5.26
C PRO A 67 -15.57 -16.24 -5.70
N PHE A 68 -15.33 -17.24 -4.84
CA PHE A 68 -14.37 -18.30 -5.12
C PHE A 68 -14.96 -19.33 -6.08
N TYR A 69 -14.50 -19.32 -7.33
CA TYR A 69 -15.03 -20.14 -8.41
C TYR A 69 -14.00 -21.17 -8.85
N TRP A 70 -14.42 -22.45 -8.90
CA TRP A 70 -13.57 -23.55 -9.35
C TRP A 70 -12.18 -23.53 -8.73
N TYR A 71 -12.13 -23.37 -7.41
CA TYR A 71 -10.90 -23.35 -6.62
C TYR A 71 -9.95 -22.18 -6.98
N SER A 72 -10.49 -21.11 -7.57
CA SER A 72 -9.73 -19.96 -8.05
C SER A 72 -10.58 -18.67 -8.05
N ILE A 73 -10.10 -17.67 -8.79
CA ILE A 73 -10.71 -16.35 -8.98
C ILE A 73 -11.56 -16.30 -10.27
N PRO A 74 -12.52 -15.37 -10.38
CA PRO A 74 -13.26 -15.13 -11.61
C PRO A 74 -12.36 -14.74 -12.79
N ALA A 75 -12.75 -15.15 -14.00
CA ALA A 75 -11.93 -14.96 -15.21
C ALA A 75 -11.59 -13.50 -15.49
N LEU A 76 -12.51 -12.56 -15.26
CA LEU A 76 -12.26 -11.13 -15.45
C LEU A 76 -11.22 -10.60 -14.45
N LEU A 77 -11.27 -11.03 -13.19
CA LEU A 77 -10.26 -10.67 -12.21
C LEU A 77 -8.90 -11.27 -12.56
N LYS A 78 -8.86 -12.52 -13.06
CA LYS A 78 -7.61 -13.12 -13.53
C LYS A 78 -7.01 -12.34 -14.71
N LYS A 79 -7.84 -11.94 -15.68
CA LYS A 79 -7.40 -11.10 -16.80
C LYS A 79 -6.90 -9.75 -16.32
N TRP A 80 -7.60 -9.12 -15.37
CA TRP A 80 -7.15 -7.86 -14.78
C TRP A 80 -5.75 -8.00 -14.16
N ILE A 81 -5.49 -9.08 -13.41
CA ILE A 81 -4.13 -9.34 -12.88
C ILE A 81 -3.13 -9.47 -14.03
N ASP A 82 -3.44 -10.27 -15.07
CA ASP A 82 -2.54 -10.51 -16.19
C ASP A 82 -2.18 -9.25 -16.99
N ASP A 83 -3.14 -8.35 -17.18
CA ASP A 83 -2.95 -7.10 -17.94
C ASP A 83 -2.29 -6.01 -17.07
N VAL A 84 -2.74 -5.85 -15.81
CA VAL A 84 -2.38 -4.72 -14.96
C VAL A 84 -1.04 -4.95 -14.24
N PHE A 85 -0.72 -6.18 -13.84
CA PHE A 85 0.55 -6.50 -13.17
C PHE A 85 1.66 -6.69 -14.21
N SER A 86 1.90 -5.66 -15.02
CA SER A 86 2.78 -5.70 -16.18
C SER A 86 4.27 -5.55 -15.82
N TYR A 87 5.13 -5.97 -16.75
CA TYR A 87 6.57 -5.72 -16.68
C TYR A 87 6.86 -4.21 -16.57
N ASN A 88 7.85 -3.87 -15.74
CA ASN A 88 8.22 -2.50 -15.34
C ASN A 88 7.15 -1.70 -14.59
N PHE A 89 6.03 -2.32 -14.22
CA PHE A 89 5.07 -1.76 -13.27
C PHE A 89 5.06 -2.57 -11.98
N ALA A 90 4.65 -3.84 -12.05
CA ALA A 90 4.55 -4.72 -10.88
C ALA A 90 5.85 -5.52 -10.64
N TYR A 91 6.56 -5.88 -11.72
CA TYR A 91 7.79 -6.69 -11.63
C TYR A 91 8.81 -6.30 -12.72
N GLY A 92 10.04 -6.81 -12.61
CA GLY A 92 11.14 -6.48 -13.52
C GLY A 92 12.03 -5.35 -12.99
N ALA A 93 12.97 -4.88 -13.82
CA ALA A 93 14.03 -3.97 -13.37
C ALA A 93 13.52 -2.64 -12.80
N LYS A 94 12.36 -2.16 -13.29
CA LYS A 94 11.69 -0.93 -12.82
C LYS A 94 10.31 -1.20 -12.20
N GLY A 95 9.94 -2.47 -12.02
CA GLY A 95 8.63 -2.85 -11.51
C GLY A 95 8.61 -2.81 -9.98
N ASP A 96 8.41 -1.63 -9.43
CA ASP A 96 8.41 -1.37 -8.00
C ASP A 96 7.09 -0.78 -7.48
N LYS A 97 6.11 -0.54 -8.36
CA LYS A 97 4.91 0.26 -8.03
C LYS A 97 3.96 -0.42 -7.06
N LEU A 98 4.09 -1.73 -6.85
CA LEU A 98 3.30 -2.49 -5.89
C LEU A 98 4.08 -2.90 -4.64
N LYS A 99 5.40 -2.61 -4.59
CA LYS A 99 6.24 -3.05 -3.48
C LYS A 99 5.80 -2.44 -2.16
N GLY A 100 5.72 -3.26 -1.13
CA GLY A 100 5.34 -2.84 0.23
C GLY A 100 3.86 -2.49 0.42
N LYS A 101 3.04 -2.54 -0.63
CA LYS A 101 1.58 -2.39 -0.50
C LYS A 101 0.97 -3.67 0.07
N ASP A 102 -0.04 -3.53 0.89
CA ASP A 102 -0.74 -4.67 1.49
C ASP A 102 -1.75 -5.26 0.51
N LEU A 103 -1.66 -6.56 0.24
CA LEU A 103 -2.65 -7.28 -0.56
C LEU A 103 -3.54 -8.13 0.34
N VAL A 104 -4.82 -7.77 0.41
CA VAL A 104 -5.86 -8.53 1.12
C VAL A 104 -6.71 -9.29 0.10
N LEU A 105 -6.68 -10.62 0.17
CA LEU A 105 -7.66 -11.44 -0.54
C LEU A 105 -8.91 -11.59 0.34
N SER A 106 -10.05 -11.16 -0.19
CA SER A 106 -11.33 -11.19 0.48
C SER A 106 -12.37 -11.92 -0.37
N PHE A 107 -12.88 -13.07 0.07
CA PHE A 107 -13.73 -13.86 -0.82
C PHE A 107 -14.78 -14.73 -0.15
N THR A 108 -15.82 -15.04 -0.91
CA THR A 108 -16.94 -15.88 -0.45
C THR A 108 -16.84 -17.27 -1.06
N ILE A 109 -16.96 -18.31 -0.24
CA ILE A 109 -16.85 -19.71 -0.65
C ILE A 109 -18.22 -20.38 -0.54
N GLY A 110 -18.62 -21.11 -1.57
CA GLY A 110 -19.92 -21.79 -1.59
C GLY A 110 -20.02 -23.00 -0.68
N GLY A 111 -18.97 -23.83 -0.62
CA GLY A 111 -18.94 -25.05 0.18
C GLY A 111 -18.67 -24.81 1.67
N PRO A 112 -19.02 -25.77 2.53
CA PRO A 112 -18.79 -25.69 3.98
C PRO A 112 -17.30 -25.88 4.32
N GLU A 113 -16.90 -25.40 5.49
CA GLU A 113 -15.49 -25.32 5.90
C GLU A 113 -14.83 -26.70 5.99
N GLU A 114 -15.53 -27.69 6.55
CA GLU A 114 -15.07 -29.07 6.72
C GLU A 114 -14.73 -29.78 5.39
N SER A 115 -15.21 -29.25 4.26
CA SER A 115 -14.87 -29.79 2.94
C SER A 115 -13.42 -29.51 2.54
N TYR A 116 -12.76 -28.51 3.12
CA TYR A 116 -11.42 -28.03 2.73
C TYR A 116 -10.33 -28.58 3.66
N THR A 117 -10.28 -29.90 3.77
CA THR A 117 -9.27 -30.62 4.55
C THR A 117 -8.73 -31.79 3.71
N PRO A 118 -7.57 -32.38 4.07
CA PRO A 118 -7.00 -33.51 3.34
C PRO A 118 -7.95 -34.71 3.17
N LEU A 119 -8.87 -34.92 4.12
CA LEU A 119 -9.87 -35.98 4.09
C LEU A 119 -11.27 -35.47 3.70
N GLY A 120 -11.43 -34.16 3.51
CA GLY A 120 -12.67 -33.52 3.10
C GLY A 120 -12.91 -33.64 1.60
N TYR A 121 -14.11 -33.26 1.17
CA TYR A 121 -14.56 -33.38 -0.22
C TYR A 121 -13.67 -32.64 -1.23
N ASN A 122 -13.09 -31.50 -0.85
CA ASN A 122 -12.25 -30.67 -1.71
C ASN A 122 -10.75 -30.97 -1.58
N HIS A 123 -10.35 -31.91 -0.72
CA HIS A 123 -8.99 -32.45 -0.56
C HIS A 123 -7.87 -31.49 -0.13
N PHE A 124 -8.05 -30.18 -0.28
CA PHE A 124 -7.04 -29.16 0.02
C PHE A 124 -7.63 -28.09 0.94
N SER A 125 -6.78 -27.54 1.79
CA SER A 125 -7.10 -26.31 2.52
C SER A 125 -7.26 -25.13 1.56
N ILE A 126 -7.95 -24.09 2.02
CA ILE A 126 -8.07 -22.86 1.25
C ILE A 126 -6.71 -22.23 0.99
N GLU A 127 -5.83 -22.24 1.98
CA GLU A 127 -4.47 -21.70 1.90
C GLU A 127 -3.63 -22.39 0.81
N GLU A 128 -3.77 -23.71 0.64
CA GLU A 128 -3.11 -24.43 -0.46
C GLU A 128 -3.63 -23.99 -1.83
N LEU A 129 -4.94 -23.78 -1.95
CA LEU A 129 -5.57 -23.37 -3.21
C LEU A 129 -5.26 -21.91 -3.60
N LEU A 130 -4.81 -21.09 -2.64
CA LEU A 130 -4.42 -19.69 -2.87
C LEU A 130 -2.94 -19.51 -3.23
N LYS A 131 -2.12 -20.57 -3.21
CA LYS A 131 -0.68 -20.48 -3.49
C LYS A 131 -0.32 -19.70 -4.77
N PRO A 132 -1.06 -19.80 -5.90
CA PRO A 132 -0.78 -18.98 -7.08
C PRO A 132 -0.93 -17.46 -6.84
N LEU A 133 -1.92 -17.05 -6.03
CA LEU A 133 -2.15 -15.64 -5.71
C LEU A 133 -1.12 -15.13 -4.68
N GLU A 134 -0.77 -15.97 -3.70
CA GLU A 134 0.31 -15.69 -2.76
C GLU A 134 1.63 -15.45 -3.51
N GLN A 135 1.97 -16.33 -4.47
CA GLN A 135 3.18 -16.17 -5.29
C GLN A 135 3.11 -14.94 -6.21
N THR A 136 1.92 -14.57 -6.67
CA THR A 136 1.70 -13.33 -7.45
C THR A 136 2.04 -12.10 -6.61
N ALA A 137 1.60 -12.06 -5.35
CA ALA A 137 1.93 -10.99 -4.40
C ALA A 137 3.45 -10.90 -4.17
N TYR A 138 4.11 -12.04 -3.93
CA TYR A 138 5.56 -12.07 -3.72
C TYR A 138 6.35 -11.60 -4.95
N LEU A 139 5.94 -11.98 -6.15
CA LEU A 139 6.58 -11.53 -7.39
C LEU A 139 6.45 -10.00 -7.56
N ALA A 140 5.30 -9.44 -7.19
CA ALA A 140 5.04 -8.00 -7.21
C ALA A 140 5.65 -7.25 -6.01
N GLY A 141 6.27 -7.96 -5.05
CA GLY A 141 6.81 -7.41 -3.81
C GLY A 141 5.77 -6.84 -2.85
N MET A 142 4.51 -7.27 -2.98
CA MET A 142 3.42 -6.89 -2.06
C MET A 142 3.50 -7.68 -0.75
N ASN A 143 2.97 -7.10 0.32
CA ASN A 143 2.78 -7.82 1.57
C ASN A 143 1.54 -8.70 1.44
N TYR A 144 1.72 -10.01 1.36
CA TYR A 144 0.59 -10.94 1.35
C TYR A 144 -0.02 -11.01 2.76
N VAL A 145 -1.20 -10.43 2.90
CA VAL A 145 -1.94 -10.40 4.17
C VAL A 145 -2.77 -11.68 4.31
N LYS A 146 -2.85 -12.25 5.53
CA LYS A 146 -3.68 -13.44 5.79
C LYS A 146 -5.10 -13.21 5.24
N PRO A 147 -5.59 -14.08 4.32
CA PRO A 147 -6.82 -13.85 3.59
C PRO A 147 -8.05 -13.89 4.51
N ILE A 148 -9.10 -13.20 4.09
CA ILE A 148 -10.41 -13.24 4.74
C ILE A 148 -11.37 -13.97 3.81
N TYR A 149 -11.91 -15.08 4.29
CA TYR A 149 -12.93 -15.81 3.57
C TYR A 149 -14.03 -16.29 4.51
N THR A 150 -15.18 -16.63 3.91
CA THR A 150 -16.30 -17.25 4.63
C THR A 150 -16.92 -18.36 3.80
N HIS A 151 -17.17 -19.49 4.45
CA HIS A 151 -17.78 -20.68 3.88
C HIS A 151 -19.31 -20.64 3.83
N SER A 152 -19.86 -21.62 3.11
CA SER A 152 -21.30 -21.88 2.98
C SER A 152 -22.10 -20.70 2.36
N MET A 153 -21.50 -19.86 1.53
CA MET A 153 -22.10 -18.59 1.06
C MET A 153 -23.09 -18.73 -0.10
N VAL A 154 -23.39 -19.95 -0.55
CA VAL A 154 -24.38 -20.20 -1.62
C VAL A 154 -25.78 -20.18 -1.05
N TYR A 155 -26.68 -19.45 -1.72
CA TYR A 155 -28.12 -19.51 -1.49
C TYR A 155 -28.80 -20.08 -2.73
N ILE A 156 -29.63 -21.11 -2.54
CA ILE A 156 -30.52 -21.65 -3.55
C ILE A 156 -31.91 -21.77 -2.92
N ALA A 157 -32.88 -21.03 -3.45
CA ALA A 157 -34.23 -20.95 -2.91
C ALA A 157 -34.85 -22.35 -2.72
N GLY A 158 -35.17 -22.68 -1.47
CA GLY A 158 -35.77 -23.97 -1.09
C GLY A 158 -34.83 -25.18 -1.13
N VAL A 159 -33.54 -24.99 -1.41
CA VAL A 159 -32.57 -26.09 -1.58
C VAL A 159 -31.39 -25.98 -0.62
N TYR A 160 -30.74 -24.81 -0.54
CA TYR A 160 -29.50 -24.66 0.21
C TYR A 160 -29.35 -23.28 0.84
N ASN A 161 -29.19 -23.25 2.16
CA ASN A 161 -29.22 -22.07 3.04
C ASN A 161 -30.48 -21.19 2.89
N LYS A 162 -30.69 -20.29 3.86
CA LYS A 162 -31.63 -19.17 3.68
C LYS A 162 -30.90 -17.91 3.23
N LEU A 163 -31.59 -17.06 2.49
CA LEU A 163 -31.03 -15.78 2.02
C LEU A 163 -30.55 -14.92 3.21
N GLU A 164 -31.38 -14.77 4.24
CA GLU A 164 -31.03 -14.02 5.46
C GLU A 164 -29.78 -14.58 6.16
N GLU A 165 -29.58 -15.90 6.15
CA GLU A 165 -28.43 -16.56 6.78
C GLU A 165 -27.13 -16.33 5.99
N VAL A 166 -27.18 -16.31 4.66
CA VAL A 166 -25.99 -15.97 3.84
C VAL A 166 -25.67 -14.47 3.92
N GLU A 167 -26.68 -13.61 3.96
CA GLU A 167 -26.49 -12.16 4.11
C GLU A 167 -25.94 -11.80 5.49
N THR A 168 -26.38 -12.49 6.55
CA THR A 168 -25.83 -12.30 7.90
C THR A 168 -24.36 -12.68 7.97
N ARG A 169 -23.96 -13.77 7.30
CA ARG A 169 -22.55 -14.14 7.18
C ARG A 169 -21.76 -13.20 6.28
N ALA A 170 -22.40 -12.59 5.29
CA ALA A 170 -21.79 -11.53 4.47
C ALA A 170 -21.51 -10.27 5.29
N ARG A 171 -22.43 -9.85 6.16
CA ARG A 171 -22.20 -8.74 7.10
C ARG A 171 -21.05 -9.04 8.08
N SER A 172 -21.06 -10.21 8.71
CA SER A 172 -19.96 -10.63 9.60
C SER A 172 -18.61 -10.77 8.87
N HIS A 173 -18.62 -11.13 7.58
CA HIS A 173 -17.42 -11.10 6.75
C HIS A 173 -16.93 -9.67 6.55
N ALA A 174 -17.83 -8.75 6.23
CA ALA A 174 -17.51 -7.34 6.07
C ALA A 174 -16.94 -6.74 7.36
N ASP A 175 -17.50 -7.05 8.53
CA ASP A 175 -16.98 -6.58 9.84
C ASP A 175 -15.51 -6.99 10.02
N ARG A 176 -15.18 -8.27 9.77
CA ARG A 176 -13.80 -8.76 9.87
C ARG A 176 -12.87 -8.08 8.87
N LEU A 177 -13.36 -7.81 7.66
CA LEU A 177 -12.60 -7.12 6.64
C LEU A 177 -12.37 -5.65 6.99
N GLN A 178 -13.37 -4.96 7.54
CA GLN A 178 -13.24 -3.60 8.06
C GLN A 178 -12.17 -3.53 9.14
N THR A 179 -12.25 -4.39 10.17
CA THR A 179 -11.23 -4.46 11.22
C THR A 179 -9.84 -4.70 10.64
N ARG A 180 -9.69 -5.62 9.68
CA ARG A 180 -8.39 -5.85 9.04
C ARG A 180 -7.89 -4.64 8.28
N ILE A 181 -8.74 -3.96 7.53
CA ILE A 181 -8.36 -2.74 6.80
C ILE A 181 -7.93 -1.65 7.79
N GLU A 182 -8.67 -1.46 8.88
CA GLU A 182 -8.33 -0.51 9.95
C GLU A 182 -6.97 -0.84 10.58
N ASP A 183 -6.73 -2.10 10.94
CA ASP A 183 -5.44 -2.55 11.50
C ASP A 183 -4.27 -2.25 10.55
N LEU A 184 -4.45 -2.45 9.24
CA LEU A 184 -3.42 -2.20 8.23
C LEU A 184 -3.16 -0.70 8.05
N ILE A 185 -4.22 0.10 7.95
CA ILE A 185 -4.12 1.57 7.84
C ILE A 185 -3.44 2.18 9.07
N GLN A 186 -3.74 1.64 10.25
CA GLN A 186 -3.20 2.13 11.52
C GLN A 186 -1.84 1.50 11.87
N SER A 187 -1.36 0.54 11.08
CA SER A 187 -0.08 -0.11 11.32
C SER A 187 1.06 0.91 11.39
N PRO A 188 2.04 0.71 12.28
CA PRO A 188 3.19 1.59 12.36
C PRO A 188 3.91 1.78 11.02
N GLU A 189 4.05 0.70 10.25
CA GLU A 189 4.72 0.68 8.95
C GLU A 189 3.99 1.57 7.94
N ASN A 190 2.65 1.50 7.86
CA ASN A 190 1.85 2.36 6.97
C ASN A 190 1.90 3.82 7.42
N ARG A 191 1.74 4.08 8.72
CA ARG A 191 1.82 5.43 9.30
C ARG A 191 3.17 6.09 9.02
N ILE A 192 4.27 5.35 9.20
CA ILE A 192 5.62 5.81 8.93
C ILE A 192 5.84 6.03 7.43
N SER A 193 5.43 5.10 6.58
CA SER A 193 5.62 5.22 5.13
C SER A 193 4.91 6.43 4.54
N LYS A 194 3.69 6.70 5.02
CA LYS A 194 2.94 7.90 4.65
C LYS A 194 3.60 9.17 5.17
N PHE A 195 4.11 9.15 6.39
CA PHE A 195 4.87 10.27 6.94
C PHE A 195 6.10 10.58 6.08
N VAL A 196 6.87 9.58 5.66
CA VAL A 196 8.02 9.76 4.76
C VAL A 196 7.59 10.44 3.45
N THR A 197 6.48 9.96 2.86
CA THR A 197 5.95 10.55 1.62
C THR A 197 5.57 12.03 1.81
N GLN A 198 4.90 12.35 2.92
CA GLN A 198 4.51 13.73 3.25
C GLN A 198 5.72 14.61 3.58
N TRP A 199 6.71 14.04 4.30
CA TRP A 199 7.96 14.70 4.62
C TRP A 199 8.65 15.19 3.36
N PHE A 200 8.82 14.32 2.36
CA PHE A 200 9.47 14.70 1.10
C PHE A 200 8.63 15.63 0.24
N ALA A 201 7.32 15.43 0.16
CA ALA A 201 6.44 16.35 -0.56
C ALA A 201 6.55 17.77 0.01
N GLN A 202 6.65 17.91 1.33
CA GLN A 202 6.88 19.20 1.97
C GLN A 202 8.32 19.70 1.78
N PHE A 203 9.31 18.80 1.83
CA PHE A 203 10.72 19.14 1.62
C PHE A 203 10.97 19.68 0.21
N ASP A 204 10.26 19.14 -0.78
CA ASP A 204 10.32 19.56 -2.19
C ASP A 204 9.91 21.01 -2.42
N GLU A 205 9.00 21.55 -1.60
CA GLU A 205 8.60 22.96 -1.64
C GLU A 205 9.67 23.91 -1.08
N LEU A 206 10.64 23.40 -0.33
CA LEU A 206 11.69 24.16 0.37
C LEU A 206 11.17 25.41 1.13
N PRO A 207 10.21 25.24 2.07
CA PRO A 207 9.60 26.37 2.77
C PRO A 207 10.62 27.21 3.56
N GLU A 208 10.29 28.48 3.80
CA GLU A 208 11.11 29.41 4.56
C GLU A 208 11.29 29.00 6.02
N SER A 209 10.23 28.53 6.67
CA SER A 209 10.28 28.04 8.05
C SER A 209 10.65 26.56 8.08
N THR A 210 11.45 26.19 9.08
CA THR A 210 11.77 24.79 9.41
C THR A 210 10.83 24.18 10.43
N ASP A 211 9.88 24.93 10.99
CA ASP A 211 9.09 24.51 12.16
C ASP A 211 8.21 23.27 11.89
N ASP A 212 7.79 23.12 10.63
CA ASP A 212 7.05 21.94 10.18
C ASP A 212 7.93 20.69 10.11
N PHE A 213 9.25 20.82 9.95
CA PHE A 213 10.19 19.70 10.02
C PHE A 213 10.65 19.46 11.45
N THR A 214 11.12 20.50 12.16
CA THR A 214 11.73 20.36 13.49
C THR A 214 10.77 19.80 14.54
N ARG A 215 9.45 19.94 14.36
CA ARG A 215 8.45 19.30 15.25
C ARG A 215 8.49 17.78 15.23
N TYR A 216 8.98 17.18 14.13
CA TYR A 216 9.15 15.74 13.98
C TYR A 216 10.57 15.28 14.31
N LEU A 217 11.49 16.18 14.66
CA LEU A 217 12.85 15.82 15.03
C LEU A 217 12.96 15.74 16.56
N SER A 218 13.66 14.71 17.06
CA SER A 218 14.03 14.66 18.47
C SER A 218 14.94 15.85 18.82
N MET A 219 15.01 16.21 20.11
CA MET A 219 15.88 17.31 20.55
C MET A 219 17.37 16.99 20.34
N ASP A 220 17.71 15.71 20.34
CA ASP A 220 19.05 15.15 20.18
C ASP A 220 19.29 14.52 18.79
N ILE A 221 18.46 14.88 17.80
CA ILE A 221 18.54 14.38 16.42
C ILE A 221 19.97 14.39 15.91
N LYS A 222 20.42 13.26 15.35
CA LYS A 222 21.67 13.18 14.60
C LYS A 222 21.35 13.20 13.11
N TRP A 223 21.85 14.23 12.45
CA TRP A 223 21.65 14.43 11.03
C TRP A 223 22.97 14.25 10.30
N SER A 224 23.04 13.33 9.34
CA SER A 224 24.24 13.08 8.56
C SER A 224 23.88 13.11 7.08
N ALA A 225 24.53 13.99 6.35
CA ALA A 225 24.35 14.18 4.92
C ALA A 225 25.73 14.37 4.26
N PRO A 226 25.82 14.39 2.92
CA PRO A 226 27.09 14.62 2.21
C PRO A 226 27.80 15.92 2.60
N GLU A 227 27.05 16.94 3.04
CA GLU A 227 27.58 18.23 3.48
C GLU A 227 28.23 18.17 4.88
N GLY A 228 27.96 17.12 5.66
CA GLY A 228 28.51 16.92 7.00
C GLY A 228 27.54 16.27 7.99
N THR A 229 27.96 16.29 9.25
CA THR A 229 27.16 15.81 10.39
C THR A 229 26.73 16.99 11.25
N PHE A 230 25.47 17.00 11.63
CA PHE A 230 24.80 18.05 12.38
C PHE A 230 24.00 17.43 13.53
N SER A 231 23.81 18.18 14.61
CA SER A 231 23.13 17.67 15.81
C SER A 231 22.12 18.67 16.36
N GLY A 232 21.00 18.15 16.82
CA GLY A 232 19.90 18.95 17.37
C GLY A 232 19.20 19.83 16.32
N HIS A 233 18.19 20.59 16.76
CA HIS A 233 17.41 21.43 15.86
C HIS A 233 18.23 22.56 15.22
N ASP A 234 19.21 23.11 15.93
CA ASP A 234 20.09 24.15 15.37
C ASP A 234 20.99 23.58 14.27
N GLY A 235 21.57 22.40 14.49
CA GLY A 235 22.34 21.73 13.46
C GLY A 235 21.51 21.39 12.21
N PHE A 236 20.27 20.94 12.40
CA PHE A 236 19.34 20.75 11.28
C PHE A 236 19.08 22.06 10.51
N ARG A 237 18.84 23.18 11.20
CA ARG A 237 18.63 24.49 10.55
C ARG A 237 19.86 24.95 9.78
N ASP A 238 21.05 24.72 10.32
CA ASP A 238 22.31 25.03 9.63
C ASP A 238 22.42 24.24 8.32
N TRP A 239 22.20 22.92 8.37
CA TRP A 239 22.17 22.07 7.19
C TRP A 239 21.09 22.51 6.18
N TYR A 240 19.87 22.76 6.64
CA TYR A 240 18.77 23.18 5.78
C TYR A 240 19.06 24.52 5.08
N SER A 241 19.80 25.42 5.73
CA SER A 241 20.26 26.66 5.10
C SER A 241 21.25 26.42 3.93
N ILE A 242 22.06 25.36 4.00
CA ILE A 242 22.96 24.94 2.92
C ILE A 242 22.14 24.40 1.76
N VAL A 243 21.16 23.53 2.04
CA VAL A 243 20.23 22.97 1.06
C VAL A 243 19.54 24.10 0.30
N LYS A 244 18.97 25.09 1.00
CA LYS A 244 18.27 26.23 0.40
C LYS A 244 19.15 27.16 -0.45
N ARG A 245 20.45 27.23 -0.16
CA ARG A 245 21.41 27.98 -0.99
C ARG A 245 21.86 27.19 -2.21
N THR A 246 21.63 25.88 -2.19
CA THR A 246 22.07 24.96 -3.24
C THR A 246 20.96 24.71 -4.24
N PHE A 247 19.79 24.27 -3.76
CA PHE A 247 18.66 23.85 -4.58
C PHE A 247 17.60 24.94 -4.69
N LYS A 248 16.98 25.04 -5.86
CA LYS A 248 15.76 25.83 -6.08
C LYS A 248 14.55 25.10 -5.48
N PRO A 249 13.48 25.82 -5.10
CA PRO A 249 12.19 25.19 -4.80
C PRO A 249 11.68 24.35 -5.97
N ASP A 250 10.67 23.53 -5.71
CA ASP A 250 10.09 22.56 -6.66
C ASP A 250 11.08 21.44 -7.03
N CYS A 251 11.85 20.98 -6.04
CA CYS A 251 12.57 19.71 -6.15
C CYS A 251 11.59 18.54 -6.32
N HIS A 252 12.11 17.38 -6.69
CA HIS A 252 11.32 16.16 -6.72
C HIS A 252 12.09 14.98 -6.12
N HIS A 253 11.70 14.58 -4.91
CA HIS A 253 12.14 13.33 -4.31
C HIS A 253 11.22 12.19 -4.75
N GLN A 254 11.69 11.41 -5.72
CA GLN A 254 11.00 10.18 -6.12
C GLN A 254 11.47 9.03 -5.22
N ILE A 255 10.61 8.60 -4.30
CA ILE A 255 10.85 7.39 -3.48
C ILE A 255 10.77 6.16 -4.40
N GLU A 256 11.92 5.52 -4.68
CA GLU A 256 12.02 4.28 -5.45
C GLU A 256 11.76 3.05 -4.56
N GLN A 257 12.12 3.14 -3.27
CA GLN A 257 11.89 2.08 -2.30
C GLN A 257 11.74 2.67 -0.90
N ILE A 258 10.86 2.05 -0.11
CA ILE A 258 10.72 2.27 1.33
C ILE A 258 10.59 0.92 2.03
N GLU A 259 11.36 0.71 3.08
CA GLU A 259 11.26 -0.45 3.95
C GLU A 259 11.24 0.02 5.41
N VAL A 260 10.21 -0.36 6.15
CA VAL A 260 10.06 -0.04 7.57
C VAL A 260 10.21 -1.32 8.37
N ARG A 261 11.19 -1.37 9.27
CA ARG A 261 11.45 -2.53 10.13
C ARG A 261 11.41 -2.12 11.59
N ARG A 262 10.69 -2.87 12.41
CA ARG A 262 10.67 -2.64 13.86
C ARG A 262 12.02 -3.02 14.48
N GLU A 263 12.59 -2.12 15.28
CA GLU A 263 13.82 -2.29 16.05
C GLU A 263 13.61 -1.86 17.50
N ASP A 264 13.47 -2.84 18.41
CA ASP A 264 13.15 -2.63 19.82
C ASP A 264 11.90 -1.74 20.02
N ASN A 265 12.11 -0.52 20.51
CA ASN A 265 11.08 0.50 20.76
C ASN A 265 10.98 1.55 19.62
N ASN A 266 11.71 1.35 18.52
CA ASN A 266 11.79 2.24 17.37
C ASN A 266 11.56 1.45 16.07
N TYR A 267 11.69 2.15 14.95
CA TYR A 267 11.63 1.63 13.60
C TYR A 267 12.84 2.14 12.83
N ALA A 268 13.52 1.24 12.12
CA ALA A 268 14.45 1.59 11.07
C ALA A 268 13.65 1.81 9.78
N VAL A 269 13.91 2.92 9.12
CA VAL A 269 13.32 3.26 7.82
C VAL A 269 14.45 3.34 6.81
N GLU A 270 14.46 2.40 5.86
CA GLU A 270 15.44 2.35 4.79
C GLU A 270 14.77 2.83 3.50
N LEU A 271 15.39 3.82 2.87
CA LEU A 271 14.85 4.51 1.71
C LEU A 271 15.85 4.46 0.57
N ARG A 272 15.32 4.33 -0.65
CA ARG A 272 16.05 4.61 -1.89
C ARG A 272 15.32 5.70 -2.63
N ILE A 273 15.99 6.82 -2.86
CA ILE A 273 15.36 8.03 -3.37
C ILE A 273 16.13 8.55 -4.56
N ARG A 274 15.40 8.89 -5.61
CA ARG A 274 15.92 9.66 -6.74
C ARG A 274 15.52 11.11 -6.57
N LEU A 275 16.50 11.96 -6.32
CA LEU A 275 16.33 13.41 -6.26
C LEU A 275 16.55 14.02 -7.65
N LEU A 276 15.52 14.66 -8.18
CA LEU A 276 15.60 15.52 -9.34
C LEU A 276 15.47 16.98 -8.87
N ALA A 277 16.48 17.80 -9.11
CA ALA A 277 16.47 19.18 -8.64
C ALA A 277 17.31 20.10 -9.53
N ASP A 278 16.91 21.36 -9.60
CA ASP A 278 17.71 22.42 -10.20
C ASP A 278 18.45 23.19 -9.10
N THR A 279 19.67 23.63 -9.41
CA THR A 279 20.51 24.36 -8.46
C THR A 279 20.62 25.84 -8.81
N TYR A 280 21.05 26.66 -7.84
CA TYR A 280 21.36 28.07 -8.09
C TYR A 280 22.73 28.23 -8.78
N PRO A 281 22.91 29.22 -9.69
CA PRO A 281 24.21 29.50 -10.32
C PRO A 281 25.33 29.81 -9.31
N GLU A 282 24.98 30.41 -8.18
CA GLU A 282 25.91 30.79 -7.11
C GLU A 282 26.22 29.62 -6.15
N SER A 283 25.54 28.48 -6.33
CA SER A 283 25.77 27.29 -5.52
C SER A 283 27.07 26.58 -5.92
N THR A 284 27.50 25.63 -5.10
CA THR A 284 28.62 24.73 -5.42
C THR A 284 28.39 23.91 -6.69
N LEU A 285 27.12 23.71 -7.08
CA LEU A 285 26.68 22.98 -8.27
C LEU A 285 26.39 23.88 -9.48
N ARG A 286 26.61 25.20 -9.35
CA ARG A 286 26.70 26.18 -10.45
C ARG A 286 25.52 26.19 -11.43
N GLY A 287 24.32 25.88 -10.97
CA GLY A 287 23.11 25.95 -11.78
C GLY A 287 22.82 24.68 -12.60
N GLU A 288 23.56 23.60 -12.37
CA GLU A 288 23.29 22.31 -12.99
C GLU A 288 21.99 21.70 -12.45
N SER A 289 21.27 21.00 -13.33
CA SER A 289 20.19 20.09 -12.95
C SER A 289 20.79 18.77 -12.53
N ILE A 290 20.39 18.27 -11.36
CA ILE A 290 20.88 17.02 -10.81
C ILE A 290 19.83 15.91 -10.91
N ASN A 291 20.33 14.69 -11.06
CA ASN A 291 19.56 13.45 -10.92
C ASN A 291 20.40 12.52 -10.05
N LEU A 292 20.21 12.65 -8.74
CA LEU A 292 21.00 11.95 -7.75
C LEU A 292 20.20 10.78 -7.20
N LEU A 293 20.85 9.63 -7.07
CA LEU A 293 20.30 8.50 -6.35
C LEU A 293 20.94 8.47 -4.96
N VAL A 294 20.12 8.43 -3.92
CA VAL A 294 20.59 8.36 -2.53
C VAL A 294 19.90 7.20 -1.82
N ASN A 295 20.64 6.58 -0.89
CA ASN A 295 20.04 5.74 0.13
C ASN A 295 19.91 6.57 1.40
N GLU A 296 18.81 6.42 2.11
CA GLU A 296 18.66 7.02 3.43
C GLU A 296 18.29 5.97 4.47
N VAL A 297 18.81 6.16 5.69
CA VAL A 297 18.48 5.32 6.84
C VAL A 297 18.06 6.23 7.98
N TRP A 298 16.81 6.09 8.41
CA TRP A 298 16.27 6.85 9.52
C TRP A 298 15.97 5.94 10.70
N LYS A 299 16.12 6.49 11.89
CA LYS A 299 15.60 5.89 13.12
C LYS A 299 14.41 6.68 13.61
N VAL A 300 13.27 6.04 13.71
CA VAL A 300 11.99 6.69 13.98
C VAL A 300 11.30 6.04 15.18
N SER A 301 10.76 6.84 16.10
CA SER A 301 9.79 6.36 17.09
C SER A 301 8.38 6.75 16.68
N LEU A 302 7.42 5.89 17.00
CA LEU A 302 6.00 6.16 16.83
C LEU A 302 5.30 6.02 18.19
N ASP A 303 4.76 7.11 18.70
CA ASP A 303 3.76 7.08 19.78
C ASP A 303 2.34 7.09 19.20
N ASP A 304 1.32 7.01 20.05
CA ASP A 304 -0.09 6.85 19.65
C ASP A 304 -0.51 7.79 18.51
N THR A 305 0.07 8.98 18.39
CA THR A 305 -0.25 9.92 17.30
C THR A 305 0.95 10.58 16.63
N ARG A 306 2.14 10.56 17.23
CA ARG A 306 3.30 11.35 16.80
C ARG A 306 4.45 10.47 16.34
N ILE A 307 4.99 10.86 15.20
CA ILE A 307 6.25 10.36 14.67
C ILE A 307 7.39 11.28 15.11
N THR A 308 8.50 10.69 15.54
CA THR A 308 9.73 11.43 15.85
C THR A 308 10.93 10.75 15.22
N ILE A 309 11.71 11.49 14.43
CA ILE A 309 12.99 11.08 13.85
C ILE A 309 14.10 11.35 14.87
N HIS A 310 14.92 10.34 15.15
CA HIS A 310 16.04 10.38 16.09
C HIS A 310 17.40 10.36 15.40
N ASP A 311 17.49 9.66 14.27
CA ASP A 311 18.68 9.63 13.42
C ASP A 311 18.22 9.76 11.96
N TYR A 312 18.94 10.55 11.16
CA TYR A 312 18.70 10.75 9.73
C TYR A 312 20.05 10.68 9.01
N HIS A 313 20.23 9.68 8.16
CA HIS A 313 21.49 9.47 7.44
C HIS A 313 21.23 9.35 5.94
N VAL A 314 21.96 10.13 5.14
CA VAL A 314 21.93 10.13 3.67
C VAL A 314 23.28 9.69 3.13
N ASP A 315 23.26 8.69 2.25
CA ASP A 315 24.43 8.19 1.55
C ASP A 315 24.18 8.18 0.02
N PRO A 316 24.90 9.01 -0.77
CA PRO A 316 24.81 9.01 -2.22
C PRO A 316 25.22 7.67 -2.81
N VAL A 317 24.42 7.15 -3.74
CA VAL A 317 24.77 5.96 -4.50
C VAL A 317 25.70 6.35 -5.64
N SER A 318 26.95 5.91 -5.54
CA SER A 318 28.02 6.17 -6.53
C SER A 318 27.81 5.46 -7.87
#